data_AF-A0A954UDU9-F1
#
_entry.id   AF-A0A954UDU9-F1
#
_cell.length_a   1.000
_cell.length_b   1.000
_cell.length_c   1.000
_cell.angle_alpha   90.00
_cell.angle_beta   90.00
_cell.angle_gamma   90.00
#
_symmetry.space_group_name_H-M   'P 1'
#
loop_
_entity.id
_entity.type
_entity.pdbx_description
1 polymer ?
#
loop_
_entity_poly.entity_id
_entity_poly.type
_entity_poly.pdbx_seq_one_letter_code
_entity_poly.pdbx_strand_id
1 'polypeptide(L)'
;MLFETCEPRLPFASDFGDAPDVYGTLLASNGPHHLITPGVFLGANVDAELDGQPSADATGDNTNGGTTSPPGDEQGVDFDQPLQPGGVTSLEVSANVSGYLSAWIDFNADGDFADAGEKIAGPGALGFPIAVHAIGAGPNRISFLVPPDAVVGNTFARFRFTTDSGDLTPTGVLLGGVEPDGEVEDYQITIEPPVDFGDAPDSYGSKLASDGARHTIVSGLFLGTYVDPEPDAPPRPDLTDPTNTIDEDDEDEEWDQFGTNDDDGVFGVNCTVTAGEVCELAVEASAAGQLDAWFDFNGDGD
;
A
#
# COMPACT_ATOMS: atom_id res chain seq x y z
N MET A 1 29.60 -49.96 22.80
CA MET A 1 29.44 -49.32 21.48
C MET A 1 28.01 -48.84 21.41
N LEU A 2 27.78 -47.56 21.72
CA LEU A 2 26.51 -46.91 21.45
C LEU A 2 26.54 -46.56 19.97
N PHE A 3 25.64 -47.14 19.20
CA PHE A 3 25.37 -46.70 17.84
C PHE A 3 24.49 -45.47 17.96
N GLU A 4 25.09 -44.30 17.75
CA GLU A 4 24.37 -43.06 17.52
C GLU A 4 23.74 -43.20 16.14
N THR A 5 22.42 -43.35 16.08
CA THR A 5 21.70 -43.28 14.82
C THR A 5 21.80 -41.84 14.34
N CYS A 6 22.53 -41.64 13.24
CA CYS A 6 22.40 -40.43 12.44
C CYS A 6 20.96 -40.44 11.93
N GLU A 7 20.04 -39.78 12.64
CA GLU A 7 18.74 -39.45 12.09
C GLU A 7 19.02 -38.68 10.79
N PRO A 8 18.44 -39.08 9.65
CA PRO A 8 18.57 -38.29 8.43
C PRO A 8 17.93 -36.94 8.73
N ARG A 9 18.76 -35.92 8.92
CA ARG A 9 18.36 -34.52 8.81
C ARG A 9 17.57 -34.45 7.49
N LEU A 10 16.29 -34.10 7.57
CA LEU A 10 15.50 -33.79 6.38
C LEU A 10 16.36 -32.86 5.49
N PRO A 11 16.42 -33.06 4.16
CA PRO A 11 17.05 -32.06 3.31
C PRO A 11 16.49 -30.70 3.72
N PHE A 12 17.37 -29.73 3.92
CA PHE A 12 16.99 -28.36 4.28
C PHE A 12 15.86 -27.96 3.33
N ALA A 13 14.66 -27.83 3.88
CA ALA A 13 13.49 -27.45 3.11
C ALA A 13 13.54 -25.93 3.03
N SER A 14 13.49 -25.42 1.80
CA SER A 14 13.55 -24.00 1.55
C SER A 14 12.20 -23.56 1.02
N ASP A 15 11.83 -22.36 1.39
CA ASP A 15 10.67 -21.66 0.89
C ASP A 15 11.10 -20.69 -0.22
N PHE A 16 10.33 -20.63 -1.30
CA PHE A 16 10.59 -19.82 -2.50
C PHE A 16 9.33 -19.08 -2.90
N GLY A 17 9.48 -17.89 -3.49
CA GLY A 17 8.33 -17.16 -4.03
C GLY A 17 7.74 -17.79 -5.31
N ASP A 18 6.68 -17.15 -5.79
CA ASP A 18 5.81 -17.65 -6.85
C ASP A 18 5.25 -16.55 -7.78
N ALA A 19 5.76 -15.31 -7.66
CA ALA A 19 5.53 -14.26 -8.66
C ALA A 19 6.00 -14.72 -10.06
N PRO A 20 5.49 -14.14 -11.16
CA PRO A 20 5.97 -14.42 -12.50
C PRO A 20 7.51 -14.34 -12.58
N ASP A 21 8.15 -15.26 -13.32
CA ASP A 21 9.62 -15.33 -13.34
C ASP A 21 10.33 -14.09 -13.92
N VAL A 22 9.60 -13.13 -14.49
CA VAL A 22 10.16 -11.82 -14.82
C VAL A 22 10.72 -11.12 -13.56
N TYR A 23 10.11 -11.35 -12.40
CA TYR A 23 10.56 -10.90 -11.07
C TYR A 23 11.68 -11.76 -10.47
N GLY A 24 12.27 -12.67 -11.25
CA GLY A 24 13.38 -13.53 -10.84
C GLY A 24 12.99 -14.49 -9.72
N THR A 25 12.03 -15.36 -9.99
CA THR A 25 11.42 -16.28 -9.02
C THR A 25 12.11 -17.64 -9.01
N LEU A 26 12.48 -18.15 -10.18
CA LEU A 26 13.18 -19.42 -10.32
C LEU A 26 14.63 -19.33 -9.84
N LEU A 27 15.17 -20.41 -9.31
CA LEU A 27 16.58 -20.55 -8.93
C LEU A 27 17.52 -20.26 -10.11
N ALA A 28 17.11 -20.64 -11.33
CA ALA A 28 17.85 -20.32 -12.56
C ALA A 28 17.96 -18.81 -12.82
N SER A 29 17.01 -18.03 -12.30
CA SER A 29 16.91 -16.57 -12.35
C SER A 29 17.41 -15.92 -11.05
N ASN A 30 18.11 -16.68 -10.20
CA ASN A 30 18.56 -16.27 -8.86
C ASN A 30 17.38 -15.97 -7.91
N GLY A 31 16.37 -16.84 -7.89
CA GLY A 31 15.19 -16.76 -7.02
C GLY A 31 15.48 -16.48 -5.55
N PRO A 32 14.71 -15.61 -4.88
CA PRO A 32 14.77 -15.49 -3.43
C PRO A 32 14.33 -16.81 -2.79
N HIS A 33 15.01 -17.20 -1.73
CA HIS A 33 14.64 -18.37 -0.94
C HIS A 33 15.17 -18.28 0.47
N HIS A 34 14.47 -18.95 1.37
CA HIS A 34 14.75 -18.98 2.79
C HIS A 34 14.73 -20.42 3.32
N LEU A 35 15.61 -20.72 4.26
CA LEU A 35 15.58 -21.97 4.99
C LEU A 35 14.39 -21.96 5.97
N ILE A 36 13.49 -22.92 5.82
CA ILE A 36 12.34 -23.06 6.71
C ILE A 36 12.83 -23.44 8.10
N THR A 37 12.57 -22.55 9.05
CA THR A 37 12.86 -22.75 10.47
C THR A 37 11.55 -22.76 11.25
N PRO A 38 11.28 -23.78 12.09
CA PRO A 38 10.02 -23.88 12.81
C PRO A 38 9.67 -22.60 13.58
N GLY A 39 8.55 -21.97 13.22
CA GLY A 39 8.05 -20.74 13.86
C GLY A 39 8.58 -19.43 13.27
N VAL A 40 9.45 -19.47 12.27
CA VAL A 40 9.96 -18.28 11.56
C VAL A 40 9.25 -18.17 10.23
N PHE A 41 8.08 -17.54 10.22
CA PHE A 41 7.24 -17.31 9.03
C PHE A 41 6.18 -16.25 9.37
N LEU A 42 5.56 -15.70 8.34
CA LEU A 42 4.45 -14.76 8.38
C LEU A 42 3.11 -15.53 8.30
N GLY A 43 2.05 -14.97 8.85
CA GLY A 43 0.72 -15.57 8.74
C GLY A 43 0.61 -16.94 9.43
N ALA A 44 -0.03 -17.89 8.75
CA ALA A 44 -0.51 -19.13 9.36
C ALA A 44 0.30 -20.39 9.02
N ASN A 45 0.95 -20.42 7.86
CA ASN A 45 1.69 -21.57 7.36
C ASN A 45 2.91 -21.09 6.59
N VAL A 46 3.86 -22.00 6.36
CA VAL A 46 4.96 -21.89 5.40
C VAL A 46 5.07 -23.26 4.75
N ASP A 47 5.29 -23.34 3.45
CA ASP A 47 5.56 -24.60 2.77
C ASP A 47 6.94 -24.59 2.08
N ALA A 48 7.20 -25.60 1.26
CA ALA A 48 8.56 -26.06 1.02
C ALA A 48 8.74 -26.55 -0.41
N GLU A 49 9.59 -25.86 -1.14
CA GLU A 49 9.80 -26.04 -2.56
C GLU A 49 11.24 -26.45 -2.86
N LEU A 50 11.42 -27.07 -4.03
CA LEU A 50 12.76 -27.31 -4.58
C LEU A 50 13.24 -26.15 -5.47
N ASP A 51 12.31 -25.30 -5.91
CA ASP A 51 12.48 -24.18 -6.82
C ASP A 51 11.20 -23.32 -6.76
N GLY A 52 11.28 -22.05 -7.15
CA GLY A 52 10.12 -21.15 -7.18
C GLY A 52 8.98 -21.65 -8.08
N GLN A 53 7.75 -21.25 -7.78
CA GLN A 53 6.53 -21.71 -8.46
C GLN A 53 5.82 -20.59 -9.25
N PRO A 54 6.48 -19.94 -10.23
CA PRO A 54 5.93 -18.75 -10.88
C PRO A 54 4.55 -18.98 -11.48
N SER A 55 3.60 -18.13 -11.09
CA SER A 55 2.23 -18.11 -11.56
C SER A 55 1.84 -16.71 -12.05
N ALA A 56 0.66 -16.56 -12.67
CA ALA A 56 0.24 -15.26 -13.23
C ALA A 56 -0.34 -14.31 -12.17
N ASP A 57 -0.68 -14.84 -11.01
CA ASP A 57 -1.39 -14.17 -9.92
C ASP A 57 -0.70 -14.36 -8.55
N ALA A 58 0.52 -14.92 -8.52
CA ALA A 58 1.22 -15.29 -7.29
C ALA A 58 0.34 -16.21 -6.41
N THR A 59 -0.11 -17.34 -7.00
CA THR A 59 -0.78 -18.43 -6.30
C THR A 59 -0.25 -19.85 -6.63
N GLY A 60 0.98 -19.96 -7.12
CA GLY A 60 1.54 -21.17 -7.73
C GLY A 60 1.91 -22.29 -6.74
N ASP A 61 2.36 -21.93 -5.55
CA ASP A 61 2.75 -22.79 -4.43
C ASP A 61 1.57 -23.16 -3.49
N ASN A 62 0.50 -22.38 -3.48
CA ASN A 62 -0.79 -22.65 -2.79
C ASN A 62 -1.37 -24.08 -2.97
N THR A 63 -0.87 -24.83 -3.96
CA THR A 63 -1.32 -26.19 -4.29
C THR A 63 -0.41 -27.33 -3.82
N ASN A 64 0.80 -27.02 -3.31
CA ASN A 64 1.82 -28.02 -2.99
C ASN A 64 1.71 -28.63 -1.58
N GLY A 65 0.88 -28.05 -0.71
CA GLY A 65 0.47 -28.63 0.58
C GLY A 65 -0.57 -29.77 0.50
N GLY A 66 -1.05 -30.13 -0.70
CA GLY A 66 -2.01 -31.22 -0.89
C GLY A 66 -3.43 -30.93 -0.36
N THR A 67 -3.74 -29.70 0.00
CA THR A 67 -5.10 -29.27 0.34
C THR A 67 -5.66 -28.41 -0.77
N THR A 68 -6.62 -28.96 -1.50
CA THR A 68 -7.43 -28.19 -2.45
C THR A 68 -8.27 -27.16 -1.67
N SER A 69 -8.00 -25.87 -1.87
CA SER A 69 -8.73 -24.68 -1.38
C SER A 69 -8.18 -24.06 -0.08
N PRO A 70 -8.14 -22.71 -0.01
CA PRO A 70 -7.06 -21.89 0.54
C PRO A 70 -7.04 -21.76 2.08
N PRO A 71 -5.98 -21.15 2.63
CA PRO A 71 -4.92 -20.44 1.88
C PRO A 71 -3.56 -21.14 1.92
N GLY A 72 -2.80 -20.94 0.85
CA GLY A 72 -1.35 -21.15 0.82
C GLY A 72 -0.66 -20.33 1.90
N ASP A 73 0.64 -20.28 1.87
CA ASP A 73 1.47 -19.53 2.81
C ASP A 73 1.25 -18.01 2.75
N GLU A 74 0.67 -17.44 1.69
CA GLU A 74 0.43 -15.98 1.51
C GLU A 74 -0.69 -15.39 2.39
N GLN A 75 -0.60 -15.60 3.69
CA GLN A 75 -1.53 -15.11 4.70
C GLN A 75 -0.87 -14.13 5.67
N GLY A 76 0.41 -13.80 5.45
CA GLY A 76 1.20 -12.92 6.29
C GLY A 76 0.89 -11.44 6.12
N VAL A 77 0.42 -11.03 4.95
CA VAL A 77 0.19 -9.61 4.61
C VAL A 77 -1.27 -9.33 4.28
N ASP A 78 -1.82 -8.28 4.88
CA ASP A 78 -3.16 -7.75 4.58
C ASP A 78 -3.06 -6.34 3.97
N PHE A 79 -3.53 -6.20 2.73
CA PHE A 79 -3.63 -4.94 2.00
C PHE A 79 -5.02 -4.33 2.25
N ASP A 80 -5.20 -3.74 3.42
CA ASP A 80 -6.49 -3.27 3.90
C ASP A 80 -6.83 -1.83 3.49
N GLN A 81 -5.91 -1.15 2.81
CA GLN A 81 -6.06 0.22 2.29
C GLN A 81 -5.72 0.27 0.81
N PRO A 82 -6.35 1.17 0.02
CA PRO A 82 -6.04 1.32 -1.40
C PRO A 82 -4.60 1.81 -1.61
N LEU A 83 -3.98 1.36 -2.70
CA LEU A 83 -2.70 1.87 -3.16
C LEU A 83 -2.97 2.85 -4.29
N GLN A 84 -2.79 4.14 -4.05
CA GLN A 84 -3.05 5.20 -5.01
C GLN A 84 -1.79 6.06 -5.21
N PRO A 85 -1.40 6.38 -6.45
CA PRO A 85 -0.23 7.22 -6.71
C PRO A 85 -0.25 8.53 -5.92
N GLY A 86 0.84 8.81 -5.20
CA GLY A 86 1.00 10.02 -4.38
C GLY A 86 0.33 9.94 -3.00
N GLY A 87 -0.48 8.92 -2.73
CA GLY A 87 -1.11 8.71 -1.44
C GLY A 87 -0.20 7.98 -0.44
N VAL A 88 -0.37 8.30 0.84
CA VAL A 88 0.16 7.47 1.93
C VAL A 88 -0.82 6.33 2.18
N THR A 89 -0.31 5.11 2.25
CA THR A 89 -1.10 3.91 2.54
C THR A 89 -0.43 3.09 3.63
N SER A 90 -1.12 2.05 4.08
CA SER A 90 -0.55 1.11 5.03
C SER A 90 -1.10 -0.29 4.85
N LEU A 91 -0.30 -1.27 5.26
CA LEU A 91 -0.64 -2.69 5.28
C LEU A 91 -0.32 -3.28 6.65
N GLU A 92 -0.91 -4.43 6.96
CA GLU A 92 -0.61 -5.20 8.17
C GLU A 92 0.23 -6.44 7.83
N VAL A 93 1.34 -6.63 8.53
CA VAL A 93 2.19 -7.83 8.43
C VAL A 93 2.16 -8.60 9.74
N SER A 94 1.68 -9.84 9.70
CA SER A 94 1.60 -10.73 10.86
C SER A 94 2.79 -11.68 10.91
N ALA A 95 3.71 -11.50 11.85
CA ALA A 95 4.87 -12.37 12.01
C ALA A 95 4.74 -13.32 13.22
N ASN A 96 5.19 -14.58 13.11
CA ASN A 96 5.10 -15.53 14.23
C ASN A 96 6.15 -15.28 15.32
N VAL A 97 7.26 -14.64 14.96
CA VAL A 97 8.37 -14.28 15.85
C VAL A 97 8.85 -12.88 15.52
N SER A 98 9.63 -12.27 16.43
CA SER A 98 10.36 -11.05 16.08
C SER A 98 11.46 -11.38 15.07
N GLY A 99 11.62 -10.50 14.07
CA GLY A 99 12.60 -10.68 13.01
C GLY A 99 12.76 -9.41 12.19
N TYR A 100 13.23 -9.59 10.97
CA TYR A 100 13.55 -8.53 10.03
C TYR A 100 12.78 -8.75 8.74
N LEU A 101 12.16 -7.68 8.24
CA LEU A 101 11.37 -7.67 7.03
C LEU A 101 12.06 -6.82 5.97
N SER A 102 12.17 -7.36 4.76
CA SER A 102 12.41 -6.58 3.55
C SER A 102 11.25 -6.79 2.59
N ALA A 103 10.70 -5.71 2.06
CA ALA A 103 9.54 -5.78 1.18
C ALA A 103 9.64 -4.77 0.04
N TRP A 104 9.11 -5.17 -1.13
CA TRP A 104 9.13 -4.41 -2.36
C TRP A 104 7.77 -4.42 -3.06
N ILE A 105 7.48 -3.37 -3.83
CA ILE A 105 6.36 -3.27 -4.76
C ILE A 105 6.91 -2.72 -6.08
N ASP A 106 6.56 -3.38 -7.19
CA ASP A 106 6.86 -2.91 -8.55
C ASP A 106 5.88 -1.78 -8.91
N PHE A 107 6.22 -0.55 -8.51
CA PHE A 107 5.35 0.60 -8.71
C PHE A 107 5.32 1.06 -10.16
N ASN A 108 6.38 0.82 -10.93
CA ASN A 108 6.49 1.29 -12.31
C ASN A 108 5.93 0.27 -13.34
N ALA A 109 5.54 -0.93 -12.86
CA ALA A 109 5.02 -2.06 -13.62
C ALA A 109 5.95 -2.54 -14.74
N ASP A 110 7.27 -2.52 -14.51
CA ASP A 110 8.26 -2.91 -15.50
C ASP A 110 8.74 -4.37 -15.40
N GLY A 111 8.29 -5.08 -14.36
CA GLY A 111 8.53 -6.50 -14.18
C GLY A 111 9.76 -6.83 -13.32
N ASP A 112 10.31 -5.87 -12.57
CA ASP A 112 11.30 -6.14 -11.54
C ASP A 112 11.08 -5.33 -10.24
N PHE A 113 12.04 -5.40 -9.31
CA PHE A 113 12.03 -4.73 -8.00
C PHE A 113 13.33 -3.95 -7.75
N ALA A 114 14.05 -3.63 -8.82
CA ALA A 114 15.41 -3.11 -8.77
C ALA A 114 15.47 -1.58 -8.67
N ASP A 115 14.33 -0.90 -8.79
CA ASP A 115 14.27 0.54 -8.88
C ASP A 115 14.25 1.25 -7.52
N ALA A 116 14.69 2.50 -7.56
CA ALA A 116 14.64 3.36 -6.39
C ALA A 116 13.18 3.72 -6.08
N GLY A 117 12.77 3.49 -4.83
CA GLY A 117 11.39 3.75 -4.37
C GLY A 117 10.50 2.53 -4.30
N GLU A 118 10.94 1.37 -4.83
CA GLU A 118 10.16 0.13 -4.79
C GLU A 118 10.28 -0.61 -3.46
N LYS A 119 11.37 -0.39 -2.72
CA LYS A 119 11.55 -0.97 -1.40
C LYS A 119 10.75 -0.21 -0.34
N ILE A 120 9.72 -0.86 0.20
CA ILE A 120 8.81 -0.29 1.20
C ILE A 120 9.18 -0.67 2.64
N ALA A 121 9.97 -1.73 2.84
CA ALA A 121 10.50 -2.12 4.15
C ALA A 121 11.93 -2.68 4.05
N GLY A 122 12.71 -2.51 5.12
CA GLY A 122 14.09 -2.94 5.25
C GLY A 122 15.11 -1.80 5.09
N PRO A 123 16.41 -2.11 5.18
CA PRO A 123 17.48 -1.11 5.06
C PRO A 123 17.44 -0.45 3.68
N GLY A 124 17.49 0.89 3.66
CA GLY A 124 17.47 1.65 2.41
C GLY A 124 16.09 1.85 1.79
N ALA A 125 15.01 1.38 2.44
CA ALA A 125 13.66 1.80 2.09
C ALA A 125 13.50 3.33 2.32
N LEU A 126 12.86 4.02 1.38
CA LEU A 126 12.72 5.49 1.37
C LEU A 126 11.25 5.86 1.13
N GLY A 127 10.74 6.84 1.87
CA GLY A 127 9.35 7.27 1.78
C GLY A 127 8.88 7.87 3.10
N PHE A 128 7.61 8.26 3.15
CA PHE A 128 6.99 8.77 4.36
C PHE A 128 5.71 8.00 4.70
N PRO A 129 5.57 7.58 5.97
CA PRO A 129 6.65 7.33 6.93
C PRO A 129 7.40 6.06 6.49
N ILE A 130 8.74 5.97 6.56
CA ILE A 130 9.40 4.64 6.50
C ILE A 130 10.57 4.56 7.49
N ALA A 131 10.44 3.65 8.46
CA ALA A 131 11.53 3.18 9.32
C ALA A 131 11.26 1.74 9.82
N VAL A 132 10.72 0.88 8.96
CA VAL A 132 10.44 -0.53 9.30
C VAL A 132 11.55 -1.42 8.75
N HIS A 133 12.19 -2.16 9.64
CA HIS A 133 13.11 -3.25 9.30
C HIS A 133 12.95 -4.36 10.33
N ALA A 134 13.07 -4.03 11.61
CA ALA A 134 12.76 -4.98 12.69
C ALA A 134 11.25 -4.95 13.00
N ILE A 135 10.60 -6.10 12.95
CA ILE A 135 9.19 -6.28 13.30
C ILE A 135 9.02 -7.22 14.50
N GLY A 136 7.94 -7.01 15.26
CA GLY A 136 7.59 -7.83 16.41
C GLY A 136 6.80 -9.07 16.01
N ALA A 137 6.68 -10.03 16.94
CA ALA A 137 5.69 -11.10 16.78
C ALA A 137 4.27 -10.53 16.90
N GLY A 138 3.34 -11.05 16.10
CA GLY A 138 1.99 -10.53 15.93
C GLY A 138 1.87 -9.55 14.76
N PRO A 139 0.77 -8.76 14.73
CA PRO A 139 0.52 -7.79 13.67
C PRO A 139 1.42 -6.57 13.79
N ASN A 140 1.96 -6.12 12.65
CA ASN A 140 2.79 -4.93 12.51
C ASN A 140 2.24 -4.08 11.37
N ARG A 141 1.84 -2.83 11.66
CA ARG A 141 1.42 -1.90 10.60
C ARG A 141 2.65 -1.27 9.94
N ILE A 142 2.69 -1.32 8.62
CA ILE A 142 3.71 -0.70 7.79
C ILE A 142 3.00 0.36 6.95
N SER A 143 3.35 1.61 7.20
CA SER A 143 2.89 2.74 6.39
C SER A 143 4.00 3.13 5.42
N PHE A 144 3.65 3.61 4.23
CA PHE A 144 4.58 4.09 3.21
C PHE A 144 3.86 4.99 2.20
N LEU A 145 4.64 5.78 1.46
CA LEU A 145 4.16 6.62 0.36
C LEU A 145 4.19 5.80 -0.94
N VAL A 146 3.06 5.76 -1.66
CA VAL A 146 3.03 5.24 -3.03
C VAL A 146 3.63 6.31 -3.96
N PRO A 147 4.62 6.00 -4.80
CA PRO A 147 5.22 6.98 -5.71
C PRO A 147 4.17 7.70 -6.57
N PRO A 148 4.26 9.04 -6.74
CA PRO A 148 3.31 9.79 -7.58
C PRO A 148 3.28 9.37 -9.05
N ASP A 149 4.36 8.72 -9.53
CA ASP A 149 4.50 8.19 -10.88
C ASP A 149 4.20 6.69 -10.99
N ALA A 150 3.64 6.09 -9.92
CA ALA A 150 3.23 4.69 -9.94
C ALA A 150 2.20 4.41 -11.05
N VAL A 151 2.35 3.27 -11.71
CA VAL A 151 1.50 2.85 -12.83
C VAL A 151 0.26 2.15 -12.31
N VAL A 152 -0.90 2.75 -12.58
CA VAL A 152 -2.21 2.17 -12.26
C VAL A 152 -2.41 0.83 -12.98
N GLY A 153 -2.83 -0.19 -12.22
CA GLY A 153 -3.08 -1.54 -12.73
C GLY A 153 -2.56 -2.64 -11.79
N ASN A 154 -2.61 -3.88 -12.27
CA ASN A 154 -2.06 -5.01 -11.54
C ASN A 154 -0.53 -4.99 -11.59
N THR A 155 0.10 -5.22 -10.45
CA THR A 155 1.54 -5.39 -10.29
C THR A 155 1.81 -6.42 -9.19
N PHE A 156 3.07 -6.58 -8.79
CA PHE A 156 3.47 -7.54 -7.77
C PHE A 156 4.15 -6.87 -6.58
N ALA A 157 4.01 -7.51 -5.42
CA ALA A 157 4.78 -7.23 -4.22
C ALA A 157 5.53 -8.49 -3.79
N ARG A 158 6.66 -8.30 -3.13
CA ARG A 158 7.45 -9.38 -2.53
C ARG A 158 7.82 -9.03 -1.11
N PHE A 159 7.60 -9.96 -0.19
CA PHE A 159 7.96 -9.87 1.22
C PHE A 159 8.97 -10.96 1.53
N ARG A 160 10.01 -10.60 2.26
CA ARG A 160 11.02 -11.54 2.74
C ARG A 160 11.23 -11.34 4.22
N PHE A 161 11.00 -12.38 5.00
CA PHE A 161 11.10 -12.35 6.46
C PHE A 161 12.19 -13.30 6.96
N THR A 162 12.98 -12.85 7.94
CA THR A 162 14.09 -13.64 8.51
C THR A 162 14.37 -13.23 9.95
N THR A 163 15.07 -14.06 10.73
CA THR A 163 15.62 -13.62 12.02
C THR A 163 17.00 -12.96 11.89
N ASP A 164 17.62 -13.01 10.71
CA ASP A 164 18.90 -12.39 10.42
C ASP A 164 18.78 -10.89 10.16
N SER A 165 19.62 -10.07 10.81
CA SER A 165 19.58 -8.60 10.68
C SER A 165 20.08 -8.04 9.34
N GLY A 166 20.45 -8.92 8.41
CA GLY A 166 21.05 -8.55 7.14
C GLY A 166 20.06 -7.85 6.21
N ASP A 167 20.61 -7.12 5.24
CA ASP A 167 19.80 -6.55 4.17
C ASP A 167 19.55 -7.63 3.11
N LEU A 168 18.27 -7.92 2.83
CA LEU A 168 17.86 -8.82 1.76
C LEU A 168 17.67 -8.02 0.48
N THR A 169 17.99 -8.65 -0.65
CA THR A 169 17.66 -8.15 -1.99
C THR A 169 16.37 -8.82 -2.49
N PRO A 170 15.69 -8.32 -3.54
CA PRO A 170 14.50 -8.97 -4.07
C PRO A 170 14.75 -10.38 -4.65
N THR A 171 16.02 -10.66 -4.98
CA THR A 171 16.48 -11.94 -5.53
C THR A 171 17.60 -12.52 -4.68
N GLY A 172 17.83 -13.83 -4.79
CA GLY A 172 18.94 -14.56 -4.19
C GLY A 172 18.90 -14.66 -2.66
N VAL A 173 20.04 -15.00 -2.06
CA VAL A 173 20.23 -15.10 -0.61
C VAL A 173 20.86 -13.83 -0.03
N LEU A 174 21.06 -13.77 1.29
CA LEU A 174 21.74 -12.65 1.96
C LEU A 174 23.09 -12.33 1.30
N LEU A 175 23.46 -11.05 1.36
CA LEU A 175 24.78 -10.58 0.96
C LEU A 175 25.87 -11.38 1.70
N GLY A 176 26.57 -12.26 0.98
CA GLY A 176 27.56 -13.17 1.54
C GLY A 176 27.32 -14.66 1.26
N GLY A 177 26.20 -15.02 0.61
CA GLY A 177 25.94 -16.39 0.14
C GLY A 177 25.42 -17.34 1.22
N VAL A 178 24.93 -16.80 2.34
CA VAL A 178 24.27 -17.56 3.40
C VAL A 178 22.77 -17.50 3.14
N GLU A 179 22.15 -18.67 3.06
CA GLU A 179 20.70 -18.79 2.97
C GLU A 179 20.07 -18.32 4.30
N PRO A 180 19.27 -17.24 4.31
CA PRO A 180 18.57 -16.77 5.51
C PRO A 180 17.55 -17.80 5.96
N ASP A 181 17.19 -17.80 7.24
CA ASP A 181 15.97 -18.48 7.68
C ASP A 181 14.71 -17.65 7.36
N GLY A 182 13.55 -18.29 7.37
CA GLY A 182 12.27 -17.62 7.26
C GLY A 182 11.53 -17.98 5.98
N GLU A 183 11.01 -16.96 5.29
CA GLU A 183 10.00 -17.11 4.23
C GLU A 183 10.06 -15.96 3.20
N VAL A 184 9.53 -16.23 2.02
CA VAL A 184 9.27 -15.37 0.88
C VAL A 184 7.78 -15.45 0.55
N GLU A 185 7.04 -14.36 0.70
CA GLU A 185 5.65 -14.27 0.20
C GLU A 185 5.60 -13.31 -0.98
N ASP A 186 4.95 -13.71 -2.07
CA ASP A 186 4.67 -12.85 -3.23
C ASP A 186 3.16 -12.57 -3.31
N TYR A 187 2.78 -11.40 -3.81
CA TYR A 187 1.38 -11.01 -3.95
C TYR A 187 1.14 -10.29 -5.27
N GLN A 188 0.10 -10.70 -6.01
CA GLN A 188 -0.48 -9.81 -7.01
C GLN A 188 -1.33 -8.74 -6.30
N ILE A 189 -0.99 -7.48 -6.53
CA ILE A 189 -1.71 -6.33 -5.98
C ILE A 189 -2.25 -5.46 -7.11
N THR A 190 -3.11 -4.50 -6.77
CA THR A 190 -3.65 -3.51 -7.71
C THR A 190 -3.35 -2.11 -7.21
N ILE A 191 -2.72 -1.30 -8.05
CA ILE A 191 -2.60 0.14 -7.86
C ILE A 191 -3.84 0.77 -8.50
N GLU A 192 -4.63 1.46 -7.68
CA GLU A 192 -5.87 2.10 -8.10
C GLU A 192 -5.62 3.51 -8.62
N PRO A 193 -6.48 4.03 -9.51
CA PRO A 193 -6.46 5.44 -9.84
C PRO A 193 -6.59 6.30 -8.57
N PRO A 194 -5.85 7.42 -8.45
CA PRO A 194 -6.05 8.34 -7.35
C PRO A 194 -7.46 8.93 -7.40
N VAL A 195 -8.06 9.10 -6.23
CA VAL A 195 -9.37 9.74 -6.07
C VAL A 195 -9.22 11.02 -5.26
N ASP A 196 -10.19 11.90 -5.45
CA ASP A 196 -10.33 13.20 -4.80
C ASP A 196 -11.73 13.22 -4.14
N PHE A 197 -11.78 13.49 -2.84
CA PHE A 197 -12.99 13.54 -2.03
C PHE A 197 -13.39 15.00 -1.76
N GLY A 198 -14.68 15.22 -1.44
CA GLY A 198 -15.11 16.55 -1.04
C GLY A 198 -14.88 16.84 0.45
N ASP A 199 -14.48 18.08 0.75
CA ASP A 199 -14.23 18.60 2.10
C ASP A 199 -15.46 18.85 2.99
N ALA A 200 -16.66 18.45 2.54
CA ALA A 200 -17.86 18.64 3.34
C ALA A 200 -17.77 17.84 4.67
N PRO A 201 -18.36 18.31 5.77
CA PRO A 201 -18.47 17.50 6.98
C PRO A 201 -19.17 16.16 6.74
N ASP A 202 -18.77 15.11 7.46
CA ASP A 202 -19.39 13.77 7.32
C ASP A 202 -20.88 13.71 7.73
N SER A 203 -21.45 14.77 8.32
CA SER A 203 -22.92 14.88 8.42
C SER A 203 -23.57 14.76 7.03
N TYR A 204 -22.93 15.33 6.00
CA TYR A 204 -23.36 15.22 4.60
C TYR A 204 -22.92 13.90 3.94
N GLY A 205 -22.37 12.96 4.70
CA GLY A 205 -21.89 11.68 4.22
C GLY A 205 -20.68 11.76 3.30
N SER A 206 -19.79 12.73 3.50
CA SER A 206 -18.59 12.92 2.66
C SER A 206 -17.54 11.82 2.79
N LYS A 207 -17.52 11.05 3.87
CA LYS A 207 -16.51 9.99 4.05
C LYS A 207 -16.77 8.78 3.18
N LEU A 208 -15.71 8.04 2.89
CA LEU A 208 -15.74 6.73 2.25
C LEU A 208 -16.67 5.75 2.99
N ALA A 209 -16.66 5.78 4.32
CA ALA A 209 -17.57 4.96 5.15
C ALA A 209 -19.07 5.25 4.93
N SER A 210 -19.38 6.46 4.44
CA SER A 210 -20.72 6.96 4.12
C SER A 210 -21.03 6.90 2.61
N ASP A 211 -20.14 6.32 1.79
CA ASP A 211 -20.14 6.38 0.32
C ASP A 211 -20.16 7.82 -0.22
N GLY A 212 -19.31 8.66 0.35
CA GLY A 212 -19.21 10.07 -0.01
C GLY A 212 -18.80 10.34 -1.44
N ALA A 213 -19.18 11.55 -1.87
CA ALA A 213 -18.90 12.06 -3.20
C ALA A 213 -17.38 12.17 -3.40
N ARG A 214 -16.91 11.56 -4.49
CA ARG A 214 -15.51 11.53 -4.89
C ARG A 214 -15.40 11.36 -6.39
N HIS A 215 -14.28 11.79 -6.97
CA HIS A 215 -13.97 11.54 -8.37
C HIS A 215 -12.60 10.88 -8.51
N THR A 216 -12.46 10.02 -9.52
CA THR A 216 -11.14 9.64 -9.99
C THR A 216 -10.47 10.86 -10.59
N ILE A 217 -9.26 11.17 -10.13
CA ILE A 217 -8.47 12.26 -10.68
C ILE A 217 -8.08 11.88 -12.12
N VAL A 218 -8.53 12.70 -13.06
CA VAL A 218 -8.16 12.56 -14.47
C VAL A 218 -7.44 13.82 -14.94
N SER A 219 -6.41 13.64 -15.76
CA SER A 219 -5.56 14.74 -16.19
C SER A 219 -6.38 15.84 -16.89
N GLY A 220 -6.31 17.06 -16.34
CA GLY A 220 -6.92 18.25 -16.92
C GLY A 220 -8.42 18.42 -16.67
N LEU A 221 -9.00 17.69 -15.71
CA LEU A 221 -10.38 17.91 -15.26
C LEU A 221 -10.40 18.03 -13.74
N PHE A 222 -10.56 19.26 -13.26
CA PHE A 222 -10.67 19.63 -11.85
C PHE A 222 -11.32 21.01 -11.75
N LEU A 223 -11.79 21.35 -10.56
CA LEU A 223 -12.24 22.70 -10.24
C LEU A 223 -11.03 23.55 -9.83
N GLY A 224 -11.01 24.81 -10.21
CA GLY A 224 -9.97 25.74 -9.79
C GLY A 224 -8.60 25.48 -10.41
N THR A 225 -7.54 25.54 -9.60
CA THR A 225 -6.15 25.55 -10.10
C THR A 225 -5.36 24.28 -9.86
N TYR A 226 -5.74 23.47 -8.86
CA TYR A 226 -5.10 22.20 -8.52
C TYR A 226 -6.16 21.16 -8.14
N VAL A 227 -5.72 19.90 -8.07
CA VAL A 227 -6.47 18.80 -7.49
C VAL A 227 -5.44 17.91 -6.80
N ASP A 228 -5.73 17.50 -5.59
CA ASP A 228 -4.89 16.62 -4.79
C ASP A 228 -5.63 15.32 -4.45
N PRO A 229 -4.90 14.20 -4.36
CA PRO A 229 -5.51 12.92 -4.05
C PRO A 229 -5.74 12.74 -2.55
N GLU A 230 -6.94 12.29 -2.22
CA GLU A 230 -7.36 11.99 -0.86
C GLU A 230 -7.91 10.57 -0.76
N PRO A 231 -7.41 9.73 0.17
CA PRO A 231 -7.95 8.39 0.35
C PRO A 231 -9.33 8.40 1.04
N ASP A 232 -9.68 9.47 1.76
CA ASP A 232 -10.97 9.71 2.41
C ASP A 232 -11.13 11.22 2.70
N ALA A 233 -12.36 11.70 2.86
CA ALA A 233 -12.65 13.10 3.17
C ALA A 233 -12.01 13.53 4.51
N PRO A 234 -11.31 14.68 4.56
CA PRO A 234 -10.59 15.11 5.75
C PRO A 234 -11.55 15.34 6.94
N PRO A 235 -11.07 15.14 8.18
CA PRO A 235 -11.91 15.28 9.38
C PRO A 235 -12.36 16.74 9.64
N ARG A 236 -11.79 17.72 8.94
CA ARG A 236 -12.15 19.14 9.07
C ARG A 236 -12.17 19.84 7.71
N PRO A 237 -13.24 20.57 7.40
CA PRO A 237 -13.19 21.63 6.39
C PRO A 237 -12.42 22.79 7.02
N ASP A 238 -11.13 23.01 6.71
CA ASP A 238 -10.55 24.33 6.99
C ASP A 238 -10.95 25.33 5.91
N LEU A 239 -12.23 25.72 5.96
CA LEU A 239 -12.79 26.79 5.13
C LEU A 239 -12.30 28.19 5.56
N THR A 240 -11.32 28.29 6.47
CA THR A 240 -10.91 29.55 7.11
C THR A 240 -9.45 29.94 6.95
N ASP A 241 -8.59 29.11 6.37
CA ASP A 241 -7.23 29.51 6.03
C ASP A 241 -7.06 29.92 4.55
N PRO A 242 -7.19 31.22 4.21
CA PRO A 242 -6.88 31.72 2.88
C PRO A 242 -5.36 31.86 2.62
N THR A 243 -4.50 31.44 3.55
CA THR A 243 -3.05 31.69 3.52
C THR A 243 -2.17 30.46 3.33
N ASN A 244 -2.70 29.23 3.38
CA ASN A 244 -1.88 28.03 3.29
C ASN A 244 -0.71 28.13 4.29
N THR A 245 -1.06 28.31 5.55
CA THR A 245 -0.13 28.04 6.64
C THR A 245 -0.69 26.85 7.37
N ILE A 246 -0.14 25.68 7.06
CA ILE A 246 -0.01 24.53 7.96
C ILE A 246 -0.05 25.08 9.40
N ASP A 247 -1.15 24.87 10.10
CA ASP A 247 -1.21 25.25 11.51
C ASP A 247 -0.32 24.24 12.21
N GLU A 248 0.95 24.60 12.46
CA GLU A 248 1.91 23.75 13.17
C GLU A 248 1.47 23.44 14.63
N ASP A 249 0.24 23.84 15.00
CA ASP A 249 -0.42 23.65 16.28
C ASP A 249 -1.36 22.42 16.33
N ASP A 250 -1.85 21.90 15.19
CA ASP A 250 -2.81 20.79 15.17
C ASP A 250 -2.06 19.44 15.00
N GLU A 251 -1.95 18.69 16.10
CA GLU A 251 -1.26 17.39 16.18
C GLU A 251 -1.91 16.25 15.35
N ASP A 252 -2.90 16.56 14.49
CA ASP A 252 -3.72 15.60 13.75
C ASP A 252 -3.59 15.71 12.20
N GLU A 253 -2.77 16.63 11.66
CA GLU A 253 -2.65 16.86 10.20
C GLU A 253 -1.55 16.01 9.55
N GLU A 254 -1.82 14.71 9.38
CA GLU A 254 -0.91 13.78 8.71
C GLU A 254 -1.17 13.62 7.19
N TRP A 255 -2.16 14.35 6.63
CA TRP A 255 -2.70 14.06 5.29
C TRP A 255 -2.58 15.19 4.25
N ASP A 256 -2.35 16.44 4.65
CA ASP A 256 -2.10 17.52 3.69
C ASP A 256 -0.59 17.75 3.50
N GLN A 257 -0.01 17.05 2.52
CA GLN A 257 1.40 17.24 2.17
C GLN A 257 1.64 18.47 1.28
N PHE A 258 0.59 19.15 0.78
CA PHE A 258 0.76 20.17 -0.26
C PHE A 258 0.21 21.56 0.07
N GLY A 259 -0.61 21.73 1.12
CA GLY A 259 -1.10 23.02 1.60
C GLY A 259 -1.99 23.77 0.61
N THR A 260 -2.29 23.21 -0.56
CA THR A 260 -3.11 23.89 -1.57
C THR A 260 -4.46 23.23 -1.59
N ASN A 261 -5.45 23.87 -0.98
CA ASN A 261 -6.83 23.42 -1.10
C ASN A 261 -7.27 23.48 -2.58
N ASP A 262 -7.78 22.37 -3.09
CA ASP A 262 -8.40 22.24 -4.41
C ASP A 262 -9.83 22.85 -4.44
N ASP A 263 -10.34 23.23 -3.27
CA ASP A 263 -11.54 24.03 -3.01
C ASP A 263 -11.52 25.47 -3.62
N ASP A 264 -10.47 25.85 -4.36
CA ASP A 264 -10.31 27.18 -4.97
C ASP A 264 -11.15 27.39 -6.24
N GLY A 265 -11.80 26.34 -6.73
CA GLY A 265 -12.60 26.37 -7.96
C GLY A 265 -14.03 26.91 -7.83
N VAL A 266 -14.55 27.05 -6.60
CA VAL A 266 -15.93 27.50 -6.35
C VAL A 266 -15.91 28.77 -5.50
N PHE A 267 -16.35 29.90 -6.09
CA PHE A 267 -16.32 31.20 -5.41
C PHE A 267 -17.62 31.99 -5.57
N GLY A 268 -17.81 32.95 -4.68
CA GLY A 268 -19.04 33.76 -4.59
C GLY A 268 -20.08 33.22 -3.59
N VAL A 269 -19.77 32.16 -2.84
CA VAL A 269 -20.63 31.64 -1.75
C VAL A 269 -20.79 32.63 -0.59
N ASN A 270 -20.04 33.75 -0.59
CA ASN A 270 -20.17 34.84 0.38
C ASN A 270 -21.46 35.69 0.23
N CYS A 271 -22.42 35.27 -0.59
CA CYS A 271 -23.75 35.84 -0.56
C CYS A 271 -24.49 35.36 0.70
N THR A 272 -25.08 36.29 1.47
CA THR A 272 -26.15 35.89 2.38
C THR A 272 -27.31 35.41 1.52
N VAL A 273 -27.57 34.09 1.51
CA VAL A 273 -28.70 33.52 0.78
C VAL A 273 -30.00 33.94 1.48
N THR A 274 -30.61 35.03 1.01
CA THR A 274 -31.93 35.47 1.48
C THR A 274 -33.01 34.74 0.68
N ALA A 275 -33.99 34.17 1.37
CA ALA A 275 -35.12 33.50 0.71
C ALA A 275 -35.81 34.42 -0.31
N GLY A 276 -35.83 34.00 -1.57
CA GLY A 276 -36.44 34.75 -2.68
C GLY A 276 -35.51 35.73 -3.40
N GLU A 277 -34.24 35.83 -3.00
CA GLU A 277 -33.20 36.55 -3.73
C GLU A 277 -32.37 35.62 -4.61
N VAL A 278 -31.81 36.16 -5.69
CA VAL A 278 -30.87 35.43 -6.54
C VAL A 278 -29.48 35.55 -5.93
N CYS A 279 -28.83 34.41 -5.69
CA CYS A 279 -27.39 34.35 -5.48
C CYS A 279 -26.73 33.78 -6.74
N GLU A 280 -25.64 34.39 -7.16
CA GLU A 280 -24.81 33.91 -8.25
C GLU A 280 -23.60 33.16 -7.67
N LEU A 281 -23.42 31.91 -8.10
CA LEU A 281 -22.22 31.13 -7.87
C LEU A 281 -21.34 31.19 -9.11
N ALA A 282 -20.05 31.40 -8.92
CA ALA A 282 -19.06 31.27 -9.98
C ALA A 282 -18.24 30.00 -9.76
N VAL A 283 -18.03 29.26 -10.84
CA VAL A 283 -17.24 28.04 -10.84
C VAL A 283 -16.19 28.16 -11.93
N GLU A 284 -14.93 27.97 -11.56
CA GLU A 284 -13.82 27.81 -12.47
C GLU A 284 -13.51 26.32 -12.60
N ALA A 285 -13.50 25.83 -13.84
CA ALA A 285 -13.16 24.45 -14.16
C ALA A 285 -12.06 24.44 -15.22
N SER A 286 -11.10 23.53 -15.07
CA SER A 286 -9.95 23.42 -15.98
C SER A 286 -10.30 22.86 -17.37
N ALA A 287 -11.45 22.19 -17.48
CA ALA A 287 -12.01 21.70 -18.74
C ALA A 287 -13.55 21.72 -18.78
N ALA A 288 -14.12 21.48 -19.96
CA ALA A 288 -15.57 21.35 -20.12
C ALA A 288 -16.06 20.06 -19.46
N GLY A 289 -17.12 20.15 -18.67
CA GLY A 289 -17.72 19.02 -17.97
C GLY A 289 -19.19 19.25 -17.64
N GLN A 290 -19.76 18.31 -16.87
CA GLN A 290 -21.04 18.48 -16.21
C GLN A 290 -20.78 18.77 -14.73
N LEU A 291 -21.42 19.82 -14.22
CA LEU A 291 -21.41 20.16 -12.80
C LEU A 291 -22.80 19.85 -12.24
N ASP A 292 -22.82 18.99 -11.23
CA ASP A 292 -23.96 18.80 -10.36
C ASP A 292 -23.58 19.33 -8.97
N ALA A 293 -24.48 20.07 -8.32
CA ALA A 293 -24.21 20.73 -7.04
C ALA A 293 -25.45 20.63 -6.14
N TRP A 294 -25.19 20.49 -4.84
CA TRP A 294 -26.21 20.39 -3.79
C TRP A 294 -25.98 21.48 -2.75
N PHE A 295 -27.06 21.97 -2.15
CA PHE A 295 -27.03 23.02 -1.14
C PHE A 295 -28.02 22.65 -0.03
N ASP A 296 -27.54 22.59 1.21
CA ASP A 296 -28.40 22.50 2.39
C ASP A 296 -28.89 23.91 2.77
N PHE A 297 -30.15 24.20 2.46
CA PHE A 297 -30.77 25.49 2.77
C PHE A 297 -31.39 25.55 4.17
N ASN A 298 -31.56 24.41 4.84
CA ASN A 298 -32.18 24.26 6.16
C ASN A 298 -31.14 24.12 7.28
N GLY A 299 -29.88 23.83 6.95
CA GLY A 299 -28.78 23.70 7.89
C GLY A 299 -28.94 22.50 8.82
N ASP A 300 -29.62 21.44 8.38
CA ASP A 300 -29.76 20.21 9.16
C ASP A 300 -28.68 19.16 8.89
N GLY A 301 -27.82 19.41 7.90
CA GLY A 301 -26.63 18.61 7.66
C GLY A 301 -26.85 17.41 6.75
N ASP A 302 -27.97 17.33 6.02
CA ASP A 302 -28.38 16.22 5.13
C ASP A 302 -28.77 16.68 3.71
#